data_AF-A0A2T4JPB7-F1
#
_entry.id   AF-A0A2T4JPB7-F1
#
_cell.length_a   1.000
_cell.length_b   1.000
_cell.length_c   1.000
_cell.angle_alpha   90.00
_cell.angle_beta   90.00
_cell.angle_gamma   90.00
#
_symmetry.space_group_name_H-M   'P 1'
#
loop_
_entity.id
_entity.type
_entity.pdbx_description
1 polymer ?
#
loop_
_entity_poly.entity_id
_entity_poly.type
_entity_poly.pdbx_seq_one_letter_code
_entity_poly.pdbx_strand_id
1 'polypeptide(L)'
;MVTLNRNDLSHILTQILIAEEHTRLTQVEGMDPAAALAQLVTSPLIPTGLRTVDGTYNNFQPGMTHFGSADQAMLRLLTPNYALAEPSAFGPPGPATSYDSPSGTVFDSQPRVISNLVADQTLANPAAIAAALQVNGVTGAAQLAAVQQITAAYQAAQAARAAAGTGGTPVDPAVAAALLAARDAAQAAMETAEAGVTDAAADKAATDAAVLAASEALAAAQAALDALGPSSTAVADAQAAVAAATAALTGALAAASAAATVLDLAQAE
;
A
#
# COMPACT_ATOMS: atom_id res chain seq x y z
N MET A 1 23.68 40.18 -2.13
CA MET A 1 24.01 40.68 -0.78
C MET A 1 22.93 41.68 -0.42
N VAL A 2 22.17 41.45 0.65
CA VAL A 2 21.11 42.37 1.08
C VAL A 2 21.78 43.52 1.84
N THR A 3 21.52 44.76 1.44
CA THR A 3 22.05 45.96 2.09
C THR A 3 20.96 46.55 2.97
N LEU A 4 21.19 46.61 4.28
CA LEU A 4 20.26 47.24 5.22
C LEU A 4 20.19 48.74 4.96
N ASN A 5 18.97 49.25 4.76
CA ASN A 5 18.72 50.68 4.62
C ASN A 5 18.25 51.28 5.97
N ARG A 6 18.13 52.61 6.03
CA ARG A 6 17.73 53.32 7.26
C ARG A 6 16.36 52.87 7.79
N ASN A 7 15.41 52.60 6.90
CA ASN A 7 14.06 52.18 7.29
C ASN A 7 14.08 50.79 7.94
N ASP A 8 14.90 49.86 7.42
CA ASP A 8 15.07 48.52 8.00
C ASP A 8 15.63 48.62 9.43
N LEU A 9 16.65 49.45 9.63
CA LEU A 9 17.25 49.68 10.95
C LEU A 9 16.26 50.34 11.92
N SER A 10 15.46 51.30 11.46
CA SER A 10 14.40 51.91 12.27
C SER A 10 13.32 50.90 12.68
N HIS A 11 12.94 50.00 11.77
CA HIS A 11 11.99 48.94 12.08
C HIS A 11 12.53 47.96 13.11
N ILE A 12 13.76 47.46 12.92
CA ILE A 12 14.42 46.54 13.87
C ILE A 12 14.55 47.18 15.26
N LEU A 13 15.01 48.43 15.32
CA LEU A 13 15.12 49.17 16.59
C LEU A 13 13.77 49.28 17.30
N THR A 14 12.69 49.55 16.57
CA THR A 14 11.34 49.61 17.14
C THR A 14 10.93 48.27 17.76
N GLN A 15 11.25 47.13 17.12
CA GLN A 15 10.95 45.80 17.69
C GLN A 15 11.75 45.53 18.97
N ILE A 16 13.02 45.93 19.00
CA ILE A 16 13.89 45.78 20.18
C ILE A 16 13.35 46.61 21.34
N LEU A 17 13.00 47.88 21.11
CA LEU A 17 12.49 48.77 22.15
C LEU A 17 11.17 48.24 22.76
N ILE A 18 10.28 47.66 21.94
CA ILE A 18 9.06 47.02 22.45
C ILE A 18 9.41 45.83 23.34
N ALA A 19 10.37 44.99 22.94
CA ALA A 19 10.79 43.82 23.72
C ALA A 19 11.49 44.20 25.03
N GLU A 20 12.32 45.24 25.01
CA GLU A 20 12.98 45.79 26.20
C GLU A 20 11.97 46.36 27.19
N GLU A 21 11.00 47.15 26.72
CA GLU A 21 9.96 47.71 27.58
C GLU A 21 9.03 46.62 28.13
N HIS A 22 8.67 45.61 27.33
CA HIS A 22 7.92 44.45 27.82
C HIS A 22 8.65 43.72 28.94
N THR A 23 9.97 43.53 28.78
CA THR A 23 10.81 42.92 29.82
C THR A 23 10.87 43.79 31.07
N ARG A 24 11.00 45.11 30.92
CA ARG A 24 11.03 46.06 32.04
C ARG A 24 9.72 46.05 32.83
N LEU A 25 8.58 46.13 32.17
CA LEU A 25 7.26 46.10 32.81
C LEU A 25 7.01 44.78 33.55
N THR A 26 7.41 43.65 32.96
CA THR A 26 7.13 42.33 33.54
C THR A 26 8.11 41.92 34.64
N GLN A 27 9.41 42.10 34.42
CA GLN A 27 10.45 41.60 35.34
C GLN A 27 10.83 42.62 36.42
N VAL A 28 10.74 43.93 36.14
CA VAL A 28 11.13 44.98 37.10
C VAL A 28 9.91 45.53 37.84
N GLU A 29 8.83 45.85 37.14
CA GLU A 29 7.61 46.37 37.78
C GLU A 29 6.62 45.28 38.24
N GLY A 30 6.82 44.04 37.81
CA GLY A 30 5.96 42.92 38.17
C GLY A 30 4.57 42.97 37.54
N MET A 31 4.41 43.70 36.43
CA MET A 31 3.15 43.77 35.68
C MET A 31 2.83 42.40 35.04
N ASP A 32 1.55 42.07 34.96
CA ASP A 32 1.09 40.91 34.18
C ASP A 32 1.57 41.01 32.72
N PRO A 33 2.23 39.98 32.16
CA PRO A 33 2.81 40.08 30.83
C PRO A 33 1.81 40.29 29.69
N ALA A 34 0.57 39.82 29.82
CA ALA A 34 -0.47 40.07 28.82
C ALA A 34 -0.97 41.52 28.91
N ALA A 35 -1.12 42.07 30.12
CA ALA A 35 -1.44 43.47 30.33
C ALA A 35 -0.32 44.42 29.83
N ALA A 36 0.94 44.04 30.02
CA ALA A 36 2.08 44.79 29.49
C ALA A 36 2.06 44.81 27.95
N LEU A 37 1.85 43.67 27.29
CA LEU A 37 1.74 43.62 25.82
C LEU A 37 0.55 44.44 25.30
N ALA A 38 -0.61 44.36 25.95
CA ALA A 38 -1.79 45.13 25.54
C ALA A 38 -1.58 46.66 25.58
N GLN A 39 -0.61 47.15 26.36
CA GLN A 39 -0.22 48.58 26.36
C GLN A 39 0.82 48.92 25.28
N LEU A 40 1.66 47.94 24.88
CA LEU A 40 2.77 48.14 23.96
C LEU A 40 2.41 47.87 22.49
N VAL A 41 1.41 47.02 22.23
CA VAL A 41 0.98 46.68 20.86
C VAL A 41 -0.47 47.05 20.61
N THR A 42 -0.75 47.59 19.42
CA THR A 42 -2.10 48.07 19.06
C THR A 42 -3.09 46.92 18.83
N SER A 43 -2.61 45.75 18.42
CA SER A 43 -3.46 44.57 18.17
C SER A 43 -2.66 43.27 18.31
N PRO A 44 -3.27 42.19 18.82
CA PRO A 44 -2.65 40.86 18.91
C PRO A 44 -2.35 40.21 17.55
N LEU A 45 -2.87 40.76 16.46
CA LEU A 45 -2.65 40.24 15.10
C LEU A 45 -1.42 40.85 14.43
N ILE A 46 -0.80 41.86 15.03
CA ILE A 46 0.34 42.57 14.43
C ILE A 46 1.63 41.90 14.92
N PRO A 47 2.56 41.55 14.00
CA PRO A 47 3.83 40.91 14.36
C PRO A 47 4.85 41.95 14.86
N THR A 48 4.57 42.56 16.01
CA THR A 48 5.46 43.53 16.67
C THR A 48 6.09 42.97 17.94
N GLY A 49 7.32 43.39 18.24
CA GLY A 49 8.18 42.87 19.28
C GLY A 49 9.09 41.73 18.81
N LEU A 50 9.79 41.13 19.77
CA LEU A 50 10.58 39.92 19.57
C LEU A 50 9.87 38.73 20.21
N ARG A 51 9.97 37.55 19.61
CA ARG A 51 9.41 36.32 20.17
C ARG A 51 10.15 35.95 21.46
N THR A 52 9.42 35.50 22.47
CA THR A 52 10.01 34.84 23.62
C THR A 52 10.63 33.51 23.20
N VAL A 53 11.63 33.06 23.95
CA VAL A 53 12.35 31.81 23.64
C VAL A 53 11.47 30.58 23.85
N ASP A 54 10.60 30.60 24.86
CA ASP A 54 9.66 29.53 25.17
C ASP A 54 8.37 29.60 24.33
N GLY A 55 8.18 30.66 23.54
CA GLY A 55 6.98 30.86 22.71
C GLY A 55 5.74 31.37 23.47
N THR A 56 5.86 31.66 24.77
CA THR A 56 4.77 32.27 25.54
C THR A 56 4.38 33.64 24.98
N TYR A 57 3.11 34.00 25.14
CA TYR A 57 2.53 35.27 24.72
C TYR A 57 2.60 35.56 23.20
N ASN A 58 2.87 34.55 22.37
CA ASN A 58 2.59 34.65 20.93
C ASN A 58 1.11 34.96 20.65
N ASN A 59 0.21 34.48 21.51
CA ASN A 59 -1.16 34.95 21.64
C ASN A 59 -1.35 35.40 23.10
N PHE A 60 -1.69 36.65 23.36
CA PHE A 60 -1.85 37.17 24.73
C PHE A 60 -3.32 37.37 25.13
N GLN A 61 -4.27 36.76 24.42
CA GLN A 61 -5.66 36.71 24.86
C GLN A 61 -5.82 35.85 26.13
N PRO A 62 -6.78 36.16 27.01
CA PRO A 62 -7.04 35.38 28.21
C PRO A 62 -7.22 33.88 27.90
N GLY A 63 -6.44 33.03 28.58
CA GLY A 63 -6.47 31.58 28.38
C GLY A 63 -5.70 31.05 27.16
N MET A 64 -5.07 31.92 26.37
CA MET A 64 -4.33 31.54 25.15
C MET A 64 -2.83 31.89 25.20
N THR A 65 -2.34 32.38 26.35
CA THR A 65 -0.96 32.83 26.59
C THR A 65 0.11 31.76 26.36
N HIS A 66 -0.26 30.49 26.44
CA HIS A 66 0.63 29.34 26.25
C HIS A 66 0.38 28.60 24.93
N PHE A 67 -0.45 29.12 24.03
CA PHE A 67 -0.74 28.43 22.78
C PHE A 67 0.51 28.37 21.89
N GLY A 68 1.01 27.16 21.67
CA GLY A 68 2.21 26.90 20.90
C GLY A 68 3.51 27.19 21.65
N SER A 69 3.45 27.49 22.96
CA SER A 69 4.66 27.57 23.78
C SER A 69 5.22 26.17 24.07
N ALA A 70 6.50 26.11 24.40
CA ALA A 70 7.16 24.89 24.84
C ALA A 70 6.52 24.31 26.11
N ASP A 71 6.77 23.01 26.34
CA ASP A 71 6.35 22.25 27.53
C ASP A 71 4.84 22.25 27.82
N GLN A 72 4.01 22.50 26.81
CA GLN A 72 2.56 22.35 26.91
C GLN A 72 2.13 20.97 26.45
N ALA A 73 1.14 20.39 27.15
CA ALA A 73 0.51 19.17 26.68
C ALA A 73 -0.20 19.44 25.34
N MET A 74 0.00 18.56 24.36
CA MET A 74 -0.71 18.62 23.08
C MET A 74 -2.21 18.44 23.31
N LEU A 75 -3.03 19.25 22.62
CA LEU A 75 -4.47 19.12 22.62
C LEU A 75 -4.86 17.75 22.00
N ARG A 76 -5.72 17.01 22.69
CA ARG A 76 -6.19 15.70 22.23
C ARG A 76 -7.53 15.85 21.52
N LEU A 77 -7.60 15.44 20.26
CA LEU A 77 -8.85 15.36 19.50
C LEU A 77 -9.72 14.18 19.93
N LEU A 78 -9.12 13.13 20.50
CA LEU A 78 -9.77 11.88 20.86
C LEU A 78 -9.40 11.47 22.30
N THR A 79 -10.25 10.66 22.92
CA THR A 79 -9.96 10.01 24.20
C THR A 79 -8.78 9.04 24.02
N PRO A 80 -7.73 9.11 24.85
CA PRO A 80 -6.61 8.19 24.75
C PRO A 80 -7.03 6.76 25.04
N ASN A 81 -6.44 5.82 24.31
CA ASN A 81 -6.58 4.39 24.55
C ASN A 81 -5.20 3.82 24.91
N TYR A 82 -5.08 3.25 26.10
CA TYR A 82 -3.85 2.65 26.60
C TYR A 82 -4.03 1.14 26.67
N ALA A 83 -3.41 0.42 25.73
CA ALA A 83 -3.53 -1.03 25.62
C ALA A 83 -2.66 -1.77 26.66
N LEU A 84 -3.03 -3.02 26.93
CA LEU A 84 -2.13 -3.98 27.56
C LEU A 84 -1.10 -4.47 26.53
N ALA A 85 0.10 -4.77 27.02
CA ALA A 85 1.22 -5.28 26.26
C ALA A 85 1.68 -6.64 26.82
N GLU A 86 2.82 -7.14 26.39
CA GLU A 86 3.34 -8.44 26.80
C GLU A 86 3.89 -8.39 28.24
N PRO A 87 3.97 -9.55 28.94
CA PRO A 87 4.72 -9.67 30.18
C PRO A 87 6.21 -9.37 30.00
N SER A 88 6.92 -9.09 31.10
CA SER A 88 8.38 -8.93 31.09
C SER A 88 9.06 -10.14 30.45
N ALA A 89 9.94 -9.87 29.47
CA ALA A 89 10.82 -10.87 28.86
C ALA A 89 11.99 -11.27 29.79
N PHE A 90 12.18 -10.57 30.91
CA PHE A 90 13.22 -10.85 31.89
C PHE A 90 12.64 -11.41 33.18
N GLY A 91 13.26 -12.47 33.69
CA GLY A 91 12.88 -13.11 34.95
C GLY A 91 11.67 -14.04 34.84
N PRO A 92 11.13 -14.51 35.98
CA PRO A 92 9.91 -15.32 36.01
C PRO A 92 8.74 -14.59 35.34
N PRO A 93 7.83 -15.29 34.64
CA PRO A 93 6.68 -14.67 34.01
C PRO A 93 5.86 -13.85 35.01
N GLY A 94 5.79 -12.54 34.78
CA GLY A 94 5.00 -11.59 35.55
C GLY A 94 3.65 -11.28 34.90
N PRO A 95 2.88 -10.34 35.47
CA PRO A 95 1.70 -9.81 34.79
C PRO A 95 2.09 -9.08 33.49
N ALA A 96 1.12 -8.95 32.59
CA ALA A 96 1.24 -8.13 31.38
C ALA A 96 1.65 -6.68 31.73
N THR A 97 2.50 -6.08 30.90
CA THR A 97 2.79 -4.64 31.01
C THR A 97 1.69 -3.81 30.35
N SER A 98 1.71 -2.48 30.52
CA SER A 98 0.67 -1.59 29.99
C SER A 98 1.22 -0.25 29.57
N TYR A 99 0.67 0.29 28.49
CA TYR A 99 0.92 1.66 28.02
C TYR A 99 0.33 2.75 28.93
N ASP A 100 -0.51 2.38 29.90
CA ASP A 100 -1.05 3.30 30.92
C ASP A 100 -0.08 3.51 32.10
N SER A 101 1.05 2.79 32.11
CA SER A 101 2.05 2.94 33.18
C SER A 101 2.95 4.16 32.92
N PRO A 102 2.92 5.20 33.76
CA PRO A 102 3.75 6.40 33.57
C PRO A 102 5.23 6.17 33.89
N SER A 103 5.56 5.00 34.46
CA SER A 103 6.92 4.61 34.83
C SER A 103 7.14 3.12 34.57
N GLY A 104 8.38 2.73 34.30
CA GLY A 104 8.75 1.34 34.01
C GLY A 104 8.90 1.05 32.52
N THR A 105 9.17 -0.21 32.19
CA THR A 105 9.36 -0.67 30.81
C THR A 105 8.08 -1.32 30.29
N VAL A 106 7.67 -0.94 29.08
CA VAL A 106 6.64 -1.64 28.32
C VAL A 106 7.32 -2.69 27.43
N PHE A 107 6.88 -3.94 27.54
CA PHE A 107 7.37 -5.04 26.70
C PHE A 107 6.32 -5.28 25.61
N ASP A 108 6.65 -4.89 24.38
CA ASP A 108 5.76 -5.09 23.24
C ASP A 108 6.59 -5.40 21.99
N SER A 109 6.49 -6.63 21.50
CA SER A 109 7.12 -7.06 20.27
C SER A 109 6.36 -6.60 19.01
N GLN A 110 5.08 -6.24 19.12
CA GLN A 110 4.20 -5.98 17.98
C GLN A 110 4.70 -4.83 17.09
N PRO A 111 5.19 -3.68 17.60
CA PRO A 111 5.72 -2.62 16.73
C PRO A 111 6.83 -3.10 15.80
N ARG A 112 7.72 -3.98 16.29
CA ARG A 112 8.81 -4.53 15.46
C ARG A 112 8.29 -5.57 14.49
N VAL A 113 7.35 -6.43 14.90
CA VAL A 113 6.68 -7.39 14.00
C VAL A 113 5.96 -6.66 12.87
N ILE A 114 5.17 -5.64 13.19
CA ILE A 114 4.45 -4.82 12.20
C ILE A 114 5.43 -4.15 11.25
N SER A 115 6.54 -3.58 11.76
CA SER A 115 7.58 -2.99 10.91
C SER A 115 8.19 -4.01 9.94
N ASN A 116 8.48 -5.23 10.39
CA ASN A 116 9.00 -6.29 9.52
C ASN A 116 7.98 -6.75 8.47
N LEU A 117 6.68 -6.75 8.80
CA LEU A 117 5.63 -7.20 7.87
C LEU A 117 5.23 -6.12 6.87
N VAL A 118 5.28 -4.84 7.26
CA VAL A 118 4.71 -3.73 6.48
C VAL A 118 5.78 -2.83 5.85
N ALA A 119 6.80 -2.43 6.62
CA ALA A 119 7.78 -1.45 6.17
C ALA A 119 8.98 -2.10 5.45
N ASP A 120 9.25 -3.39 5.71
CA ASP A 120 10.31 -4.12 5.03
C ASP A 120 9.92 -4.40 3.57
N GLN A 121 10.61 -3.75 2.63
CA GLN A 121 10.44 -3.92 1.19
C GLN A 121 11.51 -4.82 0.56
N THR A 122 12.26 -5.57 1.37
CA THR A 122 13.27 -6.51 0.87
C THR A 122 12.67 -7.87 0.52
N LEU A 123 13.48 -8.73 -0.14
CA LEU A 123 13.12 -10.12 -0.44
C LEU A 123 12.99 -11.00 0.81
N ALA A 124 13.31 -10.49 2.00
CA ALA A 124 13.06 -11.20 3.25
C ALA A 124 11.59 -11.17 3.67
N ASN A 125 10.79 -10.26 3.09
CA ASN A 125 9.36 -10.12 3.36
C ASN A 125 8.52 -10.69 2.20
N PRO A 126 7.84 -11.84 2.38
CA PRO A 126 6.97 -12.42 1.36
C PRO A 126 5.85 -11.49 0.90
N ALA A 127 5.33 -10.62 1.80
CA ALA A 127 4.30 -9.66 1.44
C ALA A 127 4.80 -8.58 0.49
N ALA A 128 6.07 -8.17 0.62
CA ALA A 128 6.69 -7.21 -0.30
C ALA A 128 6.89 -7.83 -1.70
N ILE A 129 7.30 -9.11 -1.76
CA ILE A 129 7.42 -9.84 -3.03
C ILE A 129 6.04 -9.97 -3.70
N ALA A 130 5.02 -10.37 -2.93
CA ALA A 130 3.65 -10.47 -3.43
C ALA A 130 3.15 -9.13 -4.01
N ALA A 131 3.32 -8.04 -3.27
CA ALA A 131 2.92 -6.71 -3.73
C ALA A 131 3.64 -6.29 -5.03
N ALA A 132 4.94 -6.57 -5.13
CA ALA A 132 5.71 -6.28 -6.34
C ALA A 132 5.22 -7.09 -7.55
N LEU A 133 4.94 -8.39 -7.37
CA LEU A 133 4.38 -9.26 -8.39
C LEU A 133 3.00 -8.80 -8.85
N GLN A 134 2.14 -8.41 -7.91
CA GLN A 134 0.79 -7.93 -8.20
C GLN A 134 0.80 -6.65 -9.05
N VAL A 135 1.71 -5.72 -8.77
CA VAL A 135 1.88 -4.50 -9.58
C VAL A 135 2.31 -4.83 -11.01
N ASN A 136 2.98 -5.97 -11.23
CA ASN A 136 3.39 -6.45 -12.56
C ASN A 136 2.40 -7.45 -13.17
N GLY A 137 1.19 -7.56 -12.61
CA GLY A 137 0.12 -8.41 -13.16
C GLY A 137 0.14 -9.87 -12.74
N VAL A 138 1.12 -10.31 -11.93
CA VAL A 138 1.17 -11.69 -11.42
C VAL A 138 0.37 -11.78 -10.13
N THR A 139 -0.74 -12.51 -10.15
CA THR A 139 -1.68 -12.66 -9.02
C THR A 139 -2.05 -14.14 -8.78
N GLY A 140 -3.02 -14.39 -7.90
CA GLY A 140 -3.58 -15.74 -7.69
C GLY A 140 -2.57 -16.83 -7.35
N ALA A 141 -2.75 -18.01 -7.95
CA ALA A 141 -1.90 -19.18 -7.71
C ALA A 141 -0.48 -18.98 -8.24
N ALA A 142 -0.32 -18.29 -9.37
CA ALA A 142 0.98 -17.98 -9.97
C ALA A 142 1.83 -17.08 -9.04
N GLN A 143 1.21 -16.07 -8.42
CA GLN A 143 1.86 -15.22 -7.41
C GLN A 143 2.32 -16.02 -6.20
N LEU A 144 1.48 -16.92 -5.67
CA LEU A 144 1.87 -17.72 -4.50
C LEU A 144 3.07 -18.63 -4.83
N ALA A 145 3.06 -19.27 -5.99
CA ALA A 145 4.18 -20.10 -6.45
C ALA A 145 5.47 -19.26 -6.64
N ALA A 146 5.37 -18.09 -7.27
CA ALA A 146 6.49 -17.18 -7.47
C ALA A 146 7.06 -16.64 -6.15
N VAL A 147 6.20 -16.25 -5.20
CA VAL A 147 6.62 -15.80 -3.86
C VAL A 147 7.40 -16.92 -3.14
N GLN A 148 6.91 -18.15 -3.19
CA GLN A 148 7.59 -19.30 -2.57
C GLN A 148 8.96 -19.55 -3.20
N GLN A 149 9.05 -19.53 -4.53
CA GLN A 149 10.30 -19.72 -5.26
C GLN A 149 11.33 -18.62 -4.97
N ILE A 150 10.91 -17.35 -5.02
CA ILE A 150 11.78 -16.19 -4.76
C ILE A 150 12.27 -16.22 -3.30
N THR A 151 11.37 -16.52 -2.35
CA THR A 151 11.73 -16.62 -0.93
C THR A 151 12.73 -17.74 -0.68
N ALA A 152 12.52 -18.92 -1.28
CA ALA A 152 13.43 -20.05 -1.16
C ALA A 152 14.81 -19.74 -1.76
N ALA A 153 14.85 -19.09 -2.93
CA ALA A 153 16.10 -18.69 -3.57
C ALA A 153 16.86 -17.64 -2.74
N TYR A 154 16.15 -16.67 -2.15
CA TYR A 154 16.73 -15.69 -1.24
C TYR A 154 17.32 -16.35 0.02
N GLN A 155 16.61 -17.31 0.62
CA GLN A 155 17.11 -18.05 1.78
C GLN A 155 18.35 -18.89 1.44
N ALA A 156 18.38 -19.55 0.29
CA ALA A 156 19.53 -20.30 -0.18
C ALA A 156 20.76 -19.40 -0.39
N ALA A 157 20.57 -18.21 -0.98
CA ALA A 157 21.64 -17.22 -1.14
C ALA A 157 22.18 -16.71 0.22
N GLN A 158 21.29 -16.47 1.18
CA GLN A 158 21.67 -16.06 2.53
C GLN A 158 22.42 -17.17 3.29
N ALA A 159 22.01 -18.43 3.14
CA ALA A 159 22.70 -19.58 3.72
C ALA A 159 24.11 -19.76 3.12
N ALA A 160 24.24 -19.61 1.80
CA ALA A 160 25.54 -19.64 1.12
C ALA A 160 26.45 -18.51 1.62
N ARG A 161 25.90 -17.30 1.81
CA ARG A 161 26.64 -16.16 2.38
C ARG A 161 27.08 -16.42 3.82
N ALA A 162 26.22 -17.01 4.64
CA ALA A 162 26.56 -17.35 6.02
C ALA A 162 27.68 -18.40 6.08
N ALA A 163 27.65 -19.39 5.18
CA ALA A 163 28.70 -20.40 5.05
C ALA A 163 30.04 -19.82 4.56
N ALA A 164 30.03 -18.74 3.77
CA ALA A 164 31.22 -18.06 3.26
C ALA A 164 31.93 -17.15 4.30
N GLY A 165 31.29 -16.81 5.42
CA GLY A 165 31.84 -15.92 6.45
C GLY A 165 31.89 -14.43 6.05
N THR A 166 32.22 -13.56 7.00
CA THR A 166 32.16 -12.08 6.86
C THR A 166 33.35 -11.44 6.12
N GLY A 167 34.27 -12.24 5.57
CA GLY A 167 35.54 -11.76 5.00
C GLY A 167 35.59 -11.59 3.47
N GLY A 168 34.51 -11.84 2.74
CA GLY A 168 34.48 -11.69 1.27
C GLY A 168 34.22 -10.25 0.82
N THR A 169 35.15 -9.69 0.03
CA THR A 169 34.99 -8.46 -0.76
C THR A 169 33.76 -8.51 -1.70
N PRO A 170 33.34 -7.37 -2.30
CA PRO A 170 32.04 -7.26 -2.97
C PRO A 170 31.85 -8.33 -4.05
N VAL A 171 30.76 -9.09 -3.91
CA VAL A 171 30.24 -10.08 -4.85
C VAL A 171 31.12 -11.33 -5.03
N ASP A 172 31.01 -12.27 -4.09
CA ASP A 172 31.47 -13.65 -4.27
C ASP A 172 30.80 -14.27 -5.51
N PRO A 173 31.53 -14.96 -6.43
CA PRO A 173 30.95 -15.67 -7.56
C PRO A 173 29.84 -16.66 -7.18
N ALA A 174 29.83 -17.20 -5.95
CA ALA A 174 28.74 -18.04 -5.44
C ALA A 174 27.44 -17.25 -5.18
N VAL A 175 27.55 -16.00 -4.71
CA VAL A 175 26.39 -15.11 -4.52
C VAL A 175 25.86 -14.62 -5.86
N ALA A 176 26.75 -14.30 -6.80
CA ALA A 176 26.35 -13.99 -8.18
C ALA A 176 25.64 -15.18 -8.86
N ALA A 177 26.15 -16.40 -8.68
CA ALA A 177 25.52 -17.62 -9.19
C ALA A 177 24.14 -17.88 -8.56
N ALA A 178 23.98 -17.63 -7.25
CA ALA A 178 22.70 -17.78 -6.56
C ALA A 178 21.66 -16.72 -7.00
N LEU A 179 22.10 -15.47 -7.21
CA LEU A 179 21.25 -14.40 -7.77
C LEU A 179 20.86 -14.67 -9.22
N LEU A 180 21.78 -15.19 -10.04
CA LEU A 180 21.44 -15.65 -11.40
C LEU A 180 20.42 -16.80 -11.35
N ALA A 181 20.62 -17.80 -10.48
CA ALA A 181 19.67 -18.89 -10.33
C ALA A 181 18.28 -18.41 -9.86
N ALA A 182 18.22 -17.42 -8.97
CA ALA A 182 16.98 -16.79 -8.53
C ALA A 182 16.28 -16.03 -9.66
N ARG A 183 17.04 -15.29 -10.47
CA ARG A 183 16.54 -14.60 -11.67
C ARG A 183 16.03 -15.61 -12.70
N ASP A 184 16.78 -16.67 -12.95
CA ASP A 184 16.44 -17.68 -13.95
C ASP A 184 15.19 -18.48 -13.52
N ALA A 185 15.03 -18.75 -12.21
CA ALA A 185 13.81 -19.34 -11.67
C ALA A 185 12.60 -18.40 -11.80
N ALA A 186 12.76 -17.10 -11.51
CA ALA A 186 11.71 -16.10 -11.69
C ALA A 186 11.31 -15.95 -13.17
N GLN A 187 12.29 -16.00 -14.08
CA GLN A 187 12.06 -15.93 -15.52
C GLN A 187 11.35 -17.18 -16.05
N ALA A 188 11.74 -18.38 -15.60
CA ALA A 188 11.04 -19.63 -15.94
C ALA A 188 9.58 -19.64 -15.42
N ALA A 189 9.32 -19.02 -14.26
CA ALA A 189 7.97 -18.87 -13.73
C ALA A 189 7.11 -17.92 -14.59
N MET A 190 7.68 -16.80 -15.05
CA MET A 190 7.01 -15.89 -16.00
C MET A 190 6.70 -16.59 -17.33
N GLU A 191 7.65 -17.35 -17.88
CA GLU A 191 7.45 -18.12 -19.11
C GLU A 191 6.35 -19.19 -18.96
N THR A 192 6.27 -19.84 -17.78
CA THR A 192 5.21 -20.81 -17.48
C THR A 192 3.83 -20.15 -17.38
N ALA A 193 3.74 -18.96 -16.78
CA ALA A 193 2.50 -18.19 -16.71
C ALA A 193 2.03 -17.72 -18.10
N GLU A 194 2.95 -17.19 -18.92
CA GLU A 194 2.67 -16.79 -20.31
C GLU A 194 2.21 -17.99 -21.17
N ALA A 195 2.77 -19.17 -20.95
CA ALA A 195 2.32 -20.40 -21.60
C ALA A 195 0.88 -20.76 -21.19
N GLY A 196 0.53 -20.64 -19.90
CA GLY A 196 -0.83 -20.88 -19.42
C GLY A 196 -1.88 -19.96 -20.04
N VAL A 197 -1.56 -18.67 -20.21
CA VAL A 197 -2.42 -17.71 -20.92
C VAL A 197 -2.57 -18.09 -22.40
N THR A 198 -1.49 -18.54 -23.03
CA THR A 198 -1.49 -18.96 -24.44
C THR A 198 -2.36 -20.19 -24.66
N ASP A 199 -2.27 -21.19 -23.78
CA ASP A 199 -3.09 -22.41 -23.82
C ASP A 199 -4.57 -22.09 -23.61
N ALA A 200 -4.91 -21.27 -22.61
CA ALA A 200 -6.29 -20.84 -22.37
C ALA A 200 -6.88 -20.04 -23.56
N ALA A 201 -6.06 -19.23 -24.24
CA ALA A 201 -6.47 -18.49 -25.43
C ALA A 201 -6.70 -19.43 -26.62
N ALA A 202 -5.89 -20.48 -26.78
CA ALA A 202 -6.07 -21.49 -27.82
C ALA A 202 -7.37 -22.29 -27.61
N ASP A 203 -7.67 -22.69 -26.37
CA ASP A 203 -8.92 -23.38 -26.02
C ASP A 203 -10.16 -22.50 -26.28
N LYS A 204 -10.06 -21.20 -25.98
CA LYS A 204 -11.12 -20.24 -26.30
C LYS A 204 -11.33 -20.11 -27.81
N ALA A 205 -10.25 -20.02 -28.59
CA ALA A 205 -10.35 -19.96 -30.05
C ALA A 205 -10.98 -21.24 -30.65
N ALA A 206 -10.65 -22.42 -30.12
CA ALA A 206 -11.23 -23.68 -30.56
C ALA A 206 -12.73 -23.77 -30.25
N THR A 207 -13.16 -23.32 -29.07
CA THR A 207 -14.58 -23.31 -28.69
C THR A 207 -15.38 -22.25 -29.47
N ASP A 208 -14.81 -21.09 -29.78
CA ASP A 208 -15.43 -20.10 -30.68
C ASP A 208 -15.62 -20.64 -32.10
N ALA A 209 -14.63 -21.37 -32.63
CA ALA A 209 -14.76 -22.04 -33.93
C ALA A 209 -15.87 -23.10 -33.92
N ALA A 210 -16.05 -23.81 -32.80
CA ALA A 210 -17.15 -24.76 -32.63
C ALA A 210 -18.52 -24.07 -32.59
N VAL A 211 -18.64 -22.88 -31.95
CA VAL A 211 -19.86 -22.06 -31.97
C VAL A 211 -20.19 -21.62 -33.39
N LEU A 212 -19.20 -21.15 -34.16
CA LEU A 212 -19.39 -20.77 -35.55
C LEU A 212 -19.91 -21.96 -36.38
N ALA A 213 -19.25 -23.11 -36.31
CA ALA A 213 -19.67 -24.32 -37.02
C ALA A 213 -21.09 -24.78 -36.63
N ALA A 214 -21.45 -24.71 -35.34
CA ALA A 214 -22.78 -25.06 -34.88
C ALA A 214 -23.85 -24.06 -35.35
N SER A 215 -23.52 -22.77 -35.46
CA SER A 215 -24.42 -21.73 -35.97
C SER A 215 -24.69 -21.89 -37.48
N GLU A 216 -23.66 -22.25 -38.26
CA GLU A 216 -23.78 -22.57 -39.68
C GLU A 216 -24.61 -23.83 -39.90
N ALA A 217 -24.43 -24.86 -39.08
CA ALA A 217 -25.23 -26.08 -39.13
C ALA A 217 -26.72 -25.84 -38.81
N LEU A 218 -27.01 -24.96 -37.84
CA LEU A 218 -28.39 -24.57 -37.53
C LEU A 218 -29.03 -23.79 -38.69
N ALA A 219 -28.30 -22.83 -39.26
CA ALA A 219 -28.76 -22.08 -40.43
C ALA A 219 -29.06 -22.99 -41.62
N ALA A 220 -28.19 -23.98 -41.87
CA ALA A 220 -28.39 -24.98 -42.92
C ALA A 220 -29.62 -25.88 -42.64
N ALA A 221 -29.83 -26.30 -41.39
CA ALA A 221 -31.00 -27.10 -41.00
C ALA A 221 -32.31 -26.32 -41.15
N GLN A 222 -32.31 -25.02 -40.81
CA GLN A 222 -33.47 -24.14 -40.97
C GLN A 222 -33.79 -23.88 -42.45
N ALA A 223 -32.78 -23.61 -43.27
CA ALA A 223 -32.96 -23.44 -44.72
C ALA A 223 -33.51 -24.72 -45.38
N ALA A 224 -33.09 -25.90 -44.91
CA ALA A 224 -33.62 -27.18 -45.38
C ALA A 224 -35.10 -27.38 -44.99
N LEU A 225 -35.51 -26.93 -43.80
CA LEU A 225 -36.91 -26.97 -43.37
C LEU A 225 -37.79 -25.99 -44.18
N ASP A 226 -37.31 -24.76 -44.42
CA ASP A 226 -38.04 -23.73 -45.16
C ASP A 226 -38.24 -24.10 -46.64
N ALA A 227 -37.35 -24.92 -47.21
CA ALA A 227 -37.47 -25.42 -48.57
C ALA A 227 -38.56 -26.49 -48.75
N LEU A 228 -39.13 -27.02 -47.66
CA LEU A 228 -40.17 -28.06 -47.71
C LEU A 228 -41.58 -27.43 -47.80
N GLY A 229 -42.42 -27.97 -48.68
CA GLY A 229 -43.85 -27.62 -48.73
C GLY A 229 -44.62 -28.17 -47.51
N PRO A 230 -45.75 -27.55 -47.12
CA PRO A 230 -46.48 -27.85 -45.88
C PRO A 230 -47.07 -29.28 -45.79
N SER A 231 -47.09 -30.02 -46.90
CA SER A 231 -47.58 -31.40 -46.99
C SER A 231 -46.47 -32.44 -47.22
N SER A 232 -45.19 -32.06 -47.09
CA SER A 232 -44.07 -32.99 -47.26
C SER A 232 -43.97 -33.95 -46.07
N THR A 233 -43.73 -35.23 -46.34
CA THR A 233 -43.49 -36.25 -45.31
C THR A 233 -42.14 -36.06 -44.60
N ALA A 234 -41.23 -35.26 -45.16
CA ALA A 234 -39.89 -35.01 -44.60
C ALA A 234 -39.87 -33.87 -43.56
N VAL A 235 -40.99 -33.18 -43.32
CA VAL A 235 -41.07 -32.05 -42.37
C VAL A 235 -40.68 -32.47 -40.96
N ALA A 236 -41.10 -33.66 -40.51
CA ALA A 236 -40.77 -34.16 -39.18
C ALA A 236 -39.26 -34.39 -38.99
N ASP A 237 -38.60 -34.97 -40.00
CA ASP A 237 -37.15 -35.22 -39.97
C ASP A 237 -36.34 -33.91 -40.02
N ALA A 238 -36.79 -32.93 -40.82
CA ALA A 238 -36.18 -31.61 -40.88
C ALA A 238 -36.34 -30.84 -39.56
N GLN A 239 -37.52 -30.93 -38.91
CA GLN A 239 -37.74 -30.36 -37.57
C GLN A 239 -36.85 -31.03 -36.51
N ALA A 240 -36.64 -32.34 -36.59
CA ALA A 240 -35.71 -33.06 -35.71
C ALA A 240 -34.26 -32.62 -35.94
N ALA A 241 -33.84 -32.38 -37.19
CA ALA A 241 -32.52 -31.86 -37.52
C ALA A 241 -32.29 -30.44 -36.97
N VAL A 242 -33.28 -29.55 -37.07
CA VAL A 242 -33.22 -28.21 -36.46
C VAL A 242 -33.11 -28.29 -34.94
N ALA A 243 -33.87 -29.19 -34.29
CA ALA A 243 -33.78 -29.39 -32.85
C ALA A 243 -32.39 -29.89 -32.42
N ALA A 244 -31.81 -30.83 -33.17
CA ALA A 244 -30.46 -31.35 -32.91
C ALA A 244 -29.39 -30.26 -33.11
N ALA A 245 -29.47 -29.46 -34.18
CA ALA A 245 -28.55 -28.35 -34.43
C ALA A 245 -28.66 -27.25 -33.37
N THR A 246 -29.88 -26.98 -32.87
CA THR A 246 -30.12 -26.03 -31.77
C THR A 246 -29.48 -26.52 -30.46
N ALA A 247 -29.60 -27.82 -30.16
CA ALA A 247 -28.95 -28.41 -28.99
C ALA A 247 -27.42 -28.36 -29.09
N ALA A 248 -26.87 -28.62 -30.28
CA ALA A 248 -25.43 -28.53 -30.55
C ALA A 248 -24.91 -27.09 -30.36
N LEU A 249 -25.61 -26.08 -30.89
CA LEU A 249 -25.27 -24.68 -30.69
C LEU A 249 -25.32 -24.26 -29.21
N THR A 250 -26.34 -24.72 -28.48
CA THR A 250 -26.45 -24.45 -27.05
C THR A 250 -25.28 -25.03 -26.26
N GLY A 251 -24.86 -26.27 -26.59
CA GLY A 251 -23.69 -26.91 -25.99
C GLY A 251 -22.38 -26.20 -26.32
N ALA A 252 -22.21 -25.76 -27.58
CA ALA A 252 -21.03 -25.01 -28.00
C ALA A 252 -20.93 -23.64 -27.30
N LEU A 253 -22.04 -22.93 -27.15
CA LEU A 253 -22.10 -21.66 -26.42
C LEU A 253 -21.74 -21.83 -24.94
N ALA A 254 -22.22 -22.90 -24.30
CA ALA A 254 -21.86 -23.22 -22.92
C ALA A 254 -20.35 -23.48 -22.78
N ALA A 255 -19.77 -24.27 -23.69
CA ALA A 255 -18.34 -24.55 -23.71
C ALA A 255 -17.50 -23.27 -23.94
N ALA A 256 -17.91 -22.41 -24.87
CA ALA A 256 -17.23 -21.15 -25.14
C ALA A 256 -17.29 -20.19 -23.93
N SER A 257 -18.41 -20.16 -23.19
CA SER A 257 -18.53 -19.35 -21.97
C SER A 257 -17.64 -19.86 -20.82
N ALA A 258 -17.50 -21.19 -20.71
CA ALA A 258 -16.58 -21.80 -19.74
C ALA A 258 -15.12 -21.49 -20.10
N ALA A 259 -14.73 -21.63 -21.37
CA ALA A 259 -13.39 -21.29 -21.84
C ALA A 259 -13.09 -19.80 -21.70
N ALA A 260 -14.07 -18.90 -21.89
CA ALA A 260 -13.92 -17.47 -21.63
C ALA A 260 -13.59 -17.19 -20.16
N THR A 261 -14.30 -17.85 -19.25
CA THR A 261 -14.05 -17.71 -17.80
C THR A 261 -12.64 -18.19 -17.43
N VAL A 262 -12.17 -19.29 -18.03
CA VAL A 262 -10.80 -19.80 -17.82
C VAL A 262 -9.75 -18.83 -18.36
N LEU A 263 -9.97 -18.25 -19.54
CA LEU A 263 -9.06 -17.25 -20.10
C LEU A 263 -9.04 -15.97 -19.26
N ASP A 264 -10.20 -15.48 -18.82
CA ASP A 264 -10.29 -14.29 -17.96
C ASP A 264 -9.58 -14.53 -16.61
N LEU A 265 -9.69 -15.74 -16.06
CA LEU A 265 -8.95 -16.14 -14.86
C LEU A 265 -7.45 -16.19 -15.15
N ALA A 266 -7.02 -16.84 -16.24
CA ALA A 266 -5.60 -16.95 -16.60
C ALA A 266 -4.96 -15.59 -16.91
N GLN A 267 -5.72 -14.61 -17.42
CA GLN A 267 -5.25 -13.23 -17.66
C GLN A 267 -5.30 -12.34 -16.41
N ALA A 268 -6.09 -12.74 -15.41
CA ALA A 268 -6.16 -12.05 -14.11
C ALA A 268 -5.13 -12.60 -13.11
N GLU A 269 -4.70 -13.86 -13.26
CA GLU A 269 -3.59 -14.55 -12.56
C GLU A 269 -2.20 -14.11 -13.05
#